data_AF-A0A2M7R3D1-F1
#
_entry.id   AF-A0A2M7R3D1-F1
#
_cell.length_a   1.000
_cell.length_b   1.000
_cell.length_c   1.000
_cell.angle_alpha   90.00
_cell.angle_beta   90.00
_cell.angle_gamma   90.00
#
_symmetry.space_group_name_H-M   'P 1'
#
loop_
_entity.id
_entity.type
_entity.pdbx_description
1 polymer ?
#
loop_
_entity_poly.entity_id
_entity_poly.type
_entity_poly.pdbx_seq_one_letter_code
_entity_poly.pdbx_strand_id
1 'polypeptide(L)'
;MLERQTFQNKDLVLKVSPNYNPKRFDPNKYEAFLDALCGDREYQKEAIREVTRYFLGGEYKNLKDLAEENYHGNPKLQEKYSSFEDFVSHLQLPDKLSCSLDHATATGKSYVMYGVARILLAEGAVDQVLVLCPSNTIEAGLTEKFRSLSADRT
;
A
#
# COMPACT_ATOMS: atom_id res chain seq x y z
N MET A 1 -25.36 -18.36 -24.51
CA MET A 1 -25.38 -17.59 -23.25
C MET A 1 -23.93 -17.43 -22.82
N LEU A 2 -23.39 -16.21 -22.77
CA LEU A 2 -22.09 -15.98 -22.13
C LEU A 2 -22.28 -16.22 -20.63
N GLU A 3 -21.60 -17.22 -20.08
CA GLU A 3 -21.56 -17.42 -18.63
C GLU A 3 -21.03 -16.14 -17.98
N ARG A 4 -21.81 -15.61 -17.04
CA ARG A 4 -21.46 -14.37 -16.34
C ARG A 4 -20.41 -14.73 -15.28
N GLN A 5 -19.13 -14.62 -15.64
CA GLN A 5 -18.04 -14.81 -14.69
C GLN A 5 -18.12 -13.76 -13.58
N THR A 6 -18.08 -14.23 -12.34
CA THR A 6 -18.12 -13.39 -11.14
C THR A 6 -16.80 -13.56 -10.41
N PHE A 7 -16.11 -12.45 -10.15
CA PHE A 7 -14.84 -12.41 -9.43
C PHE A 7 -15.06 -11.76 -8.06
N GLN A 8 -14.43 -12.28 -7.01
CA GLN A 8 -14.37 -11.57 -5.75
C GLN A 8 -13.19 -10.59 -5.80
N ASN A 9 -13.30 -9.42 -5.18
CA ASN A 9 -12.21 -8.44 -5.18
C ASN A 9 -10.90 -9.04 -4.65
N LYS A 10 -10.98 -9.89 -3.61
CA LYS A 10 -9.83 -10.58 -3.02
C LYS A 10 -9.08 -11.48 -4.02
N ASP A 11 -9.77 -11.96 -5.05
CA ASP A 11 -9.19 -12.82 -6.09
C ASP A 11 -8.30 -12.01 -7.05
N LEU A 12 -8.44 -10.68 -7.05
CA LEU A 12 -7.75 -9.76 -7.94
C LEU A 12 -6.73 -8.86 -7.21
N VAL A 13 -6.59 -9.01 -5.89
CA VAL A 13 -5.58 -8.28 -5.10
C VAL A 13 -4.21 -8.87 -5.40
N LEU A 14 -3.25 -7.99 -5.75
CA LEU A 14 -1.87 -8.38 -5.96
C LEU A 14 -1.17 -8.57 -4.62
N LYS A 15 -0.59 -9.76 -4.42
CA LYS A 15 0.12 -10.11 -3.20
C LYS A 15 1.57 -9.65 -3.30
N VAL A 16 2.03 -8.95 -2.28
CA VAL A 16 3.43 -8.55 -2.14
C VAL A 16 4.17 -9.70 -1.45
N SER A 17 5.21 -10.22 -2.11
CA SER A 17 6.06 -11.28 -1.56
C SER A 17 6.49 -10.97 -0.12
N PRO A 18 6.47 -11.97 0.78
CA PRO A 18 6.99 -11.80 2.14
C PRO A 18 8.52 -11.76 2.16
N ASN A 19 9.18 -12.11 1.05
CA ASN A 19 10.63 -11.99 0.93
C ASN A 19 11.00 -10.50 0.84
N TYR A 20 12.04 -10.12 1.56
CA TYR A 20 12.66 -8.81 1.44
C TYR A 20 14.13 -8.95 1.80
N ASN A 21 14.97 -8.08 1.24
CA ASN A 21 16.36 -8.01 1.62
C ASN A 21 16.51 -7.21 2.92
N PRO A 22 16.85 -7.83 4.07
CA PRO A 22 16.96 -7.13 5.35
C PRO A 22 18.12 -6.12 5.38
N LYS A 23 19.07 -6.22 4.44
CA LYS A 23 20.12 -5.18 4.27
C LYS A 23 19.60 -3.92 3.58
N ARG A 24 18.45 -3.99 2.91
CA ARG A 24 17.79 -2.85 2.26
C ARG A 24 16.75 -2.21 3.17
N PHE A 25 15.88 -3.04 3.76
CA PHE A 25 14.82 -2.56 4.63
C PHE A 25 14.50 -3.63 5.68
N ASP A 26 14.53 -3.24 6.95
CA ASP A 26 14.07 -4.06 8.06
C ASP A 26 12.76 -3.49 8.61
N PRO A 27 11.60 -4.10 8.30
CA PRO A 27 10.31 -3.62 8.79
C PRO A 27 10.21 -3.66 10.32
N ASN A 28 10.97 -4.54 10.99
CA ASN A 28 10.87 -4.72 12.44
C ASN A 28 11.34 -3.48 13.23
N LYS A 29 12.16 -2.62 12.61
CA LYS A 29 12.58 -1.33 13.17
C LYS A 29 11.41 -0.44 13.56
N TYR A 30 10.26 -0.62 12.93
CA TYR A 30 9.09 0.24 13.08
C TYR A 30 8.00 -0.33 13.98
N GLU A 31 8.16 -1.51 14.58
CA GLU A 31 7.10 -2.16 15.37
C GLU A 31 6.64 -1.29 16.55
N ALA A 32 7.55 -0.72 17.32
CA ALA A 32 7.19 0.20 18.42
C ALA A 32 6.43 1.46 17.92
N PHE A 33 6.79 1.96 16.74
CA PHE A 33 6.07 3.06 16.10
C PHE A 33 4.68 2.64 15.65
N LEU A 34 4.53 1.46 15.05
CA LEU A 34 3.25 0.92 14.62
C LEU A 34 2.33 0.63 15.82
N ASP A 35 2.88 0.12 16.93
CA ASP A 35 2.14 -0.09 18.17
C ASP A 35 1.64 1.24 18.75
N ALA A 36 2.50 2.27 18.79
CA ALA A 36 2.10 3.59 19.26
C ALA A 36 1.07 4.27 18.34
N LEU A 37 1.19 4.10 17.03
CA LEU A 37 0.32 4.74 16.04
C LEU A 37 -1.05 4.06 15.92
N CYS A 38 -1.06 2.73 15.86
CA CYS A 38 -2.24 1.93 15.52
C CYS A 38 -2.88 1.25 16.73
N GLY A 39 -2.16 1.13 17.86
CA GLY A 39 -2.65 0.43 19.04
C GLY A 39 -2.94 -1.04 18.78
N ASP A 40 -4.16 -1.46 19.07
CA ASP A 40 -4.67 -2.84 18.88
C ASP A 40 -5.18 -3.11 17.44
N ARG A 41 -5.16 -2.11 16.55
CA ARG A 41 -5.67 -2.23 15.19
C ARG A 41 -4.66 -2.88 14.25
N GLU A 42 -4.50 -4.19 14.38
CA GLU A 42 -3.47 -4.94 13.66
C GLU A 42 -3.58 -4.81 12.13
N TYR A 43 -4.80 -4.75 11.59
CA TYR A 43 -5.05 -4.52 10.17
C TYR A 43 -4.45 -3.21 9.62
N GLN A 44 -4.26 -2.18 10.47
CA GLN A 44 -3.56 -0.96 10.06
C GLN A 44 -2.05 -1.21 9.98
N LYS A 45 -1.50 -1.94 10.95
CA LYS A 45 -0.07 -2.28 10.99
C LYS A 45 0.29 -3.18 9.82
N GLU A 46 -0.51 -4.20 9.54
CA GLU A 46 -0.35 -5.09 8.39
C GLU A 46 -0.35 -4.32 7.08
N ALA A 47 -1.31 -3.41 6.88
CA ALA A 47 -1.36 -2.56 5.68
C ALA A 47 -0.09 -1.70 5.55
N ILE A 48 0.38 -1.09 6.64
CA ILE A 48 1.61 -0.28 6.61
C ILE A 48 2.83 -1.16 6.31
N ARG A 49 2.96 -2.33 6.94
CA ARG A 49 4.06 -3.29 6.70
C ARG A 49 4.07 -3.78 5.25
N GLU A 50 2.92 -4.10 4.68
CA GLU A 50 2.84 -4.59 3.30
C GLU A 50 3.21 -3.51 2.28
N VAL A 51 2.71 -2.29 2.48
CA VAL A 51 3.06 -1.14 1.62
C VAL A 51 4.54 -0.80 1.72
N THR A 52 5.06 -0.69 2.93
CA THR A 52 6.48 -0.34 3.13
C THR A 52 7.39 -1.44 2.61
N ARG A 53 7.04 -2.72 2.75
CA ARG A 53 7.76 -3.83 2.13
C ARG A 53 7.75 -3.74 0.61
N TYR A 54 6.61 -3.43 -0.01
CA TYR A 54 6.52 -3.24 -1.45
C TYR A 54 7.41 -2.08 -1.94
N PHE A 55 7.40 -0.95 -1.23
CA PHE A 55 8.12 0.25 -1.65
C PHE A 55 9.62 0.21 -1.33
N LEU A 56 10.02 -0.40 -0.21
CA LEU A 56 11.38 -0.32 0.32
C LEU A 56 12.12 -1.67 0.29
N GLY A 57 11.40 -2.80 0.21
CA GLY A 57 12.00 -4.13 0.18
C GLY A 57 12.85 -4.39 -1.06
N GLY A 58 12.54 -3.71 -2.17
CA GLY A 58 13.34 -3.71 -3.39
C GLY A 58 13.25 -4.98 -4.24
N GLU A 59 12.28 -5.85 -3.95
CA GLU A 59 11.94 -7.03 -4.77
C GLU A 59 11.29 -6.63 -6.10
N TYR A 60 10.50 -5.55 -6.10
CA TYR A 60 9.79 -5.06 -7.27
C TYR A 60 10.33 -3.70 -7.70
N LYS A 61 10.52 -3.49 -9.00
CA LYS A 61 10.94 -2.17 -9.52
C LYS A 61 9.75 -1.24 -9.73
N ASN A 62 8.58 -1.79 -10.00
CA ASN A 62 7.35 -1.07 -10.30
C ASN A 62 6.12 -2.01 -10.19
N LEU A 63 4.94 -1.46 -10.43
CA LEU A 63 3.67 -2.20 -10.41
C LEU A 63 3.61 -3.29 -11.49
N LYS A 64 4.25 -3.10 -12.64
CA LYS A 64 4.29 -4.11 -13.70
C LYS A 64 5.04 -5.38 -13.26
N ASP A 65 6.17 -5.25 -12.59
CA ASP A 65 6.92 -6.40 -12.03
C ASP A 65 6.05 -7.18 -11.02
N LEU A 66 5.36 -6.47 -10.12
CA LEU A 66 4.43 -7.08 -9.15
C LEU A 66 3.26 -7.78 -9.86
N ALA A 67 2.73 -7.15 -10.90
CA ALA A 67 1.63 -7.68 -11.70
C ALA A 67 2.03 -8.93 -12.49
N GLU A 68 3.26 -9.00 -13.02
CA GLU A 68 3.77 -10.17 -13.75
C GLU A 68 3.82 -11.39 -12.83
N GLU A 69 4.45 -11.26 -11.66
CA GLU A 69 4.50 -12.33 -10.66
C GLU A 69 3.09 -12.82 -10.28
N ASN A 70 2.19 -11.88 -10.01
CA ASN A 70 0.82 -12.21 -9.62
C ASN A 70 0.01 -12.82 -10.78
N TYR A 71 0.18 -12.35 -12.02
CA TYR A 71 -0.53 -12.89 -13.17
C TYR A 71 -0.16 -14.35 -13.43
N HIS A 72 1.14 -14.68 -13.34
CA HIS A 72 1.60 -16.06 -13.52
C HIS A 72 1.24 -16.96 -12.32
N GLY A 73 1.12 -16.40 -11.12
CA GLY A 73 0.77 -17.12 -9.90
C GLY A 73 -0.74 -17.20 -9.57
N ASN A 74 -1.60 -16.49 -10.30
CA ASN A 74 -3.03 -16.38 -9.98
C ASN A 74 -3.93 -16.74 -11.18
N PRO A 75 -4.52 -17.95 -11.19
CA PRO A 75 -5.44 -18.38 -12.24
C PRO A 75 -6.64 -17.44 -12.43
N LYS A 76 -7.10 -16.74 -11.38
CA LYS A 76 -8.22 -15.79 -11.49
C LYS A 76 -7.87 -14.54 -12.27
N LEU A 77 -6.61 -14.12 -12.27
CA LEU A 77 -6.15 -13.05 -13.15
C LEU A 77 -6.11 -13.51 -14.62
N GLN A 78 -5.69 -14.76 -14.87
CA GLN A 78 -5.65 -15.35 -16.23
C GLN A 78 -7.06 -15.68 -16.78
N GLU A 79 -8.02 -16.00 -15.90
CA GLU A 79 -9.43 -16.13 -16.28
C GLU A 79 -10.03 -14.78 -16.68
N LYS A 80 -9.65 -13.69 -15.98
CA LYS A 80 -10.18 -12.34 -16.21
C LYS A 80 -9.54 -11.63 -17.39
N TYR A 81 -8.22 -11.72 -17.52
CA TYR A 81 -7.44 -11.04 -18.54
C TYR A 81 -6.84 -12.07 -19.50
N SER A 82 -7.04 -11.85 -20.79
CA SER A 82 -6.72 -12.81 -21.84
C SER A 82 -5.22 -13.00 -22.07
N SER A 83 -4.41 -12.01 -21.70
CA SER A 83 -2.96 -12.06 -21.72
C SER A 83 -2.37 -11.16 -20.62
N PHE A 84 -1.06 -11.26 -20.40
CA PHE A 84 -0.38 -10.35 -19.48
C PHE A 84 -0.43 -8.90 -19.99
N GLU A 85 -0.31 -8.68 -21.30
CA GLU A 85 -0.42 -7.36 -21.92
C GLU A 85 -1.82 -6.75 -21.74
N ASP A 86 -2.87 -7.57 -21.86
CA ASP A 86 -4.25 -7.17 -21.57
C ASP A 86 -4.37 -6.73 -20.10
N PHE A 87 -3.85 -7.52 -19.17
CA PHE A 87 -3.84 -7.15 -17.75
C PHE A 87 -3.07 -5.83 -17.50
N VAL A 88 -1.86 -5.69 -18.05
CA VAL A 88 -1.03 -4.48 -17.89
C VAL A 88 -1.72 -3.24 -18.43
N SER A 89 -2.51 -3.36 -19.51
CA SER A 89 -3.27 -2.24 -20.07
C SER A 89 -4.30 -1.62 -19.11
N HIS A 90 -4.70 -2.36 -18.07
CA HIS A 90 -5.62 -1.92 -17.03
C HIS A 90 -4.93 -1.31 -15.80
N LEU A 91 -3.59 -1.45 -15.68
CA LEU A 91 -2.83 -0.96 -14.54
C LEU A 91 -2.66 0.56 -14.58
N GLN A 92 -2.75 1.20 -13.42
CA GLN A 92 -2.48 2.62 -13.26
C GLN A 92 -1.01 2.84 -12.90
N LEU A 93 -0.30 3.64 -13.71
CA LEU A 93 1.13 3.93 -13.53
C LEU A 93 1.99 2.65 -13.47
N PRO A 94 1.93 1.76 -14.48
CA PRO A 94 2.59 0.45 -14.45
C PRO A 94 4.11 0.53 -14.22
N ASP A 95 4.75 1.59 -14.69
CA ASP A 95 6.20 1.81 -14.57
C ASP A 95 6.62 2.53 -13.27
N LYS A 96 5.70 2.66 -12.30
CA LYS A 96 5.96 3.27 -10.99
C LYS A 96 5.65 2.27 -9.87
N LEU A 97 6.25 2.49 -8.70
CA LEU A 97 5.78 1.88 -7.45
C LEU A 97 4.49 2.58 -7.04
N SER A 98 3.37 2.04 -7.47
CA SER A 98 2.02 2.51 -7.15
C SER A 98 1.18 1.35 -6.61
N CYS A 99 0.25 1.66 -5.71
CA CYS A 99 -0.73 0.70 -5.20
C CYS A 99 -2.01 1.43 -4.75
N SER A 100 -3.11 0.70 -4.68
CA SER A 100 -4.34 1.10 -4.00
C SER A 100 -4.49 0.31 -2.70
N LEU A 101 -5.04 0.95 -1.67
CA LEU A 101 -5.34 0.32 -0.38
C LEU A 101 -6.83 0.42 -0.08
N ASP A 102 -7.51 -0.72 -0.10
CA ASP A 102 -8.95 -0.79 0.11
C ASP A 102 -9.28 -1.06 1.58
N HIS A 103 -9.65 0.00 2.28
CA HIS A 103 -10.03 -0.05 3.69
C HIS A 103 -11.47 0.45 3.86
N ALA A 104 -12.27 -0.26 4.66
CA ALA A 104 -13.64 0.15 4.97
C ALA A 104 -13.69 1.54 5.66
N THR A 105 -14.85 2.20 5.61
CA THR A 105 -15.06 3.46 6.36
C THR A 105 -14.85 3.25 7.86
N ALA A 106 -14.45 4.31 8.58
CA ALA A 106 -14.17 4.29 10.02
C ALA A 106 -13.00 3.39 10.51
N THR A 107 -12.31 2.66 9.63
CA THR A 107 -11.11 1.86 9.97
C THR A 107 -9.84 2.68 10.21
N GLY A 108 -9.90 4.01 10.13
CA GLY A 108 -8.75 4.87 10.39
C GLY A 108 -7.69 4.91 9.27
N LYS A 109 -8.13 4.88 8.00
CA LYS A 109 -7.26 5.04 6.80
C LYS A 109 -6.19 6.13 6.90
N SER A 110 -6.50 7.25 7.56
CA SER A 110 -5.54 8.34 7.75
C SER A 110 -4.31 7.94 8.56
N TYR A 111 -4.44 6.99 9.49
CA TYR A 111 -3.30 6.48 10.26
C TYR A 111 -2.38 5.64 9.38
N VAL A 112 -2.94 4.82 8.48
CA VAL A 112 -2.16 4.05 7.49
C VAL A 112 -1.39 4.99 6.56
N MET A 113 -2.06 6.02 6.01
CA MET A 113 -1.41 7.04 5.18
C MET A 113 -0.27 7.74 5.92
N TYR A 114 -0.51 8.15 7.16
CA TYR A 114 0.51 8.79 8.00
C TYR A 114 1.69 7.85 8.28
N GLY A 115 1.42 6.61 8.68
CA GLY A 115 2.44 5.62 9.01
C GLY A 115 3.36 5.34 7.83
N VAL A 116 2.78 5.09 6.65
CA VAL A 116 3.54 4.92 5.41
C VAL A 116 4.40 6.16 5.11
N ALA A 117 3.80 7.36 5.14
CA ALA A 117 4.52 8.61 4.87
C ALA A 117 5.70 8.81 5.82
N ARG A 118 5.50 8.57 7.13
CA ARG A 118 6.55 8.73 8.14
C ARG A 118 7.70 7.75 7.95
N ILE A 119 7.41 6.50 7.61
CA ILE A 119 8.44 5.48 7.36
C ILE A 119 9.23 5.81 6.10
N LEU A 120 8.56 6.19 5.00
CA LEU A 120 9.24 6.57 3.76
C LEU A 120 10.18 7.78 3.95
N LEU A 121 9.75 8.79 4.73
CA LEU A 121 10.58 9.94 5.10
C LEU A 121 11.75 9.52 5.99
N ALA A 122 11.51 8.66 6.99
CA ALA A 122 12.54 8.23 7.94
C ALA A 122 13.63 7.34 7.31
N GLU A 123 13.26 6.54 6.31
CA GLU A 123 14.21 5.77 5.49
C GLU A 123 14.89 6.61 4.41
N GLY A 124 14.54 7.89 4.26
CA GLY A 124 15.10 8.77 3.22
C GLY A 124 14.72 8.34 1.80
N ALA A 125 13.68 7.52 1.64
CA ALA A 125 13.20 7.06 0.34
C ALA A 125 12.51 8.18 -0.44
N VAL A 126 12.00 9.18 0.27
CA VAL A 126 11.41 10.40 -0.28
C VAL A 126 11.82 11.59 0.58
N ASP A 127 11.98 12.76 -0.04
CA ASP A 127 12.22 14.02 0.68
C ASP A 127 10.91 14.71 1.11
N GLN A 128 9.82 14.44 0.38
CA GLN A 128 8.54 15.12 0.53
C GLN A 128 7.37 14.17 0.27
N VAL A 129 6.25 14.43 0.95
CA VAL A 129 4.99 13.70 0.77
C VAL A 129 3.87 14.68 0.49
N LEU A 130 3.12 14.45 -0.59
CA LEU A 130 1.93 15.21 -0.96
C LEU A 130 0.68 14.35 -0.74
N VAL A 131 -0.28 14.87 0.03
CA VAL A 131 -1.57 14.21 0.29
C VAL A 131 -2.67 15.01 -0.39
N LEU A 132 -3.29 14.40 -1.41
CA LEU A 132 -4.39 15.00 -2.15
C LEU A 132 -5.72 14.52 -1.59
N CYS A 133 -6.68 15.44 -1.44
CA CYS A 133 -8.02 15.12 -0.97
C CYS A 133 -9.09 15.95 -1.71
N PRO A 134 -10.35 15.50 -1.74
CA PRO A 134 -11.36 16.09 -2.62
C PRO A 134 -12.06 17.32 -2.02
N SER A 135 -11.75 17.71 -0.77
CA SER A 135 -12.38 18.88 -0.13
C SER A 135 -11.53 19.51 0.95
N ASN A 136 -11.68 20.83 1.13
CA ASN A 136 -10.97 21.61 2.15
C ASN A 136 -11.28 21.15 3.58
N THR A 137 -12.49 20.61 3.82
CA THR A 137 -12.86 20.05 5.12
C THR A 137 -12.02 18.81 5.45
N ILE A 138 -11.81 17.93 4.46
CA ILE A 138 -10.97 16.75 4.64
C ILE A 138 -9.50 17.16 4.79
N GLU A 139 -9.06 18.14 4.00
CA GLU A 139 -7.71 18.71 4.09
C GLU A 139 -7.40 19.23 5.49
N ALA A 140 -8.28 20.06 6.06
CA ALA A 140 -8.10 20.63 7.38
C ALA A 140 -8.04 19.52 8.45
N GLY A 141 -8.95 18.54 8.39
CA GLY A 141 -8.98 17.43 9.34
C GLY A 141 -7.77 16.49 9.25
N LEU A 142 -7.25 16.23 8.05
CA LEU A 142 -6.01 15.47 7.87
C LEU A 142 -4.79 16.26 8.36
N THR A 143 -4.74 17.56 8.04
CA THR A 143 -3.64 18.45 8.45
C THR A 143 -3.53 18.54 9.96
N GLU A 144 -4.63 18.80 10.65
CA GLU A 144 -4.68 18.86 12.11
C GLU A 144 -4.23 17.53 12.72
N LYS A 145 -4.77 16.42 12.22
CA LYS A 145 -4.40 15.07 12.69
C LYS A 145 -2.92 14.79 12.52
N PHE A 146 -2.35 15.05 11.35
CA PHE A 146 -0.96 14.74 11.06
C PHE A 146 -0.02 15.64 11.86
N ARG A 147 -0.37 16.91 12.06
CA ARG A 147 0.36 17.81 12.98
C ARG A 147 0.32 17.29 14.41
N SER A 148 -0.85 16.87 14.90
CA SER A 148 -1.00 16.31 16.25
C SER A 148 -0.19 15.03 16.45
N LEU A 149 -0.13 14.15 15.43
CA LEU A 149 0.68 12.93 15.45
C LEU A 149 2.18 13.19 15.32
N SER A 150 2.59 14.35 14.80
CA SER A 150 3.99 14.78 14.69
C SER A 150 4.40 15.72 15.83
N ALA A 151 3.47 16.17 16.66
CA ALA A 151 3.76 17.05 17.78
C ALA A 151 4.51 16.27 18.85
N ASP A 152 5.63 16.82 19.30
CA ASP A 152 6.39 16.28 20.42
C ASP A 152 5.50 16.33 21.66
N ARG A 153 5.14 15.16 22.20
CA ARG A 153 4.43 15.06 23.49
C ARG A 153 5.47 14.87 24.57
N THR A 154 6.32 15.89 24.74
CA THR A 154 7.17 16.03 25.93
C THR A 154 6.40 16.75 27.02
#